data_AF-A0A3E2GTR7-F1
#
_entry.id   AF-A0A3E2GTR7-F1
#
_cell.length_a   1.000
_cell.length_b   1.000
_cell.length_c   1.000
_cell.angle_alpha   90.00
_cell.angle_beta   90.00
_cell.angle_gamma   90.00
#
_symmetry.space_group_name_H-M   'P 1'
#
loop_
_entity.id
_entity.type
_entity.pdbx_description
1 polymer ?
#
loop_
_entity_poly.entity_id
_entity_poly.type
_entity_poly.pdbx_seq_one_letter_code
_entity_poly.pdbx_strand_id
1 'polypeptide(L)'
;MNIRIVLPEDGDTAKSDLEPPVNHCGDTIEGHLEVTTDRSLEFDINLCFEGVVRTWLSTRNNMQDPSVLPSTAEILVLDETQKLAPDDSTKTYNGDLCIHHIPFFFIVPHELISAQSDMNPLFLKLCPSTKEGLGLWWPMTGKKYRQPMIIYFIRVKALRTDRPVGNIVSSTEKREINIMPYTPIAPPLVMEAFPGEYISYVATPLRLQRWRRSLGTLKISAAEPPPLNIVSNGPRLSSLIVLSVIFEPDRGLDFDMQDTQKMEQVPSLIASKRNPYLRYVEKKKEAEIREYDKIFWRKECEPSFLSRSSSKETWYSTTIMVPINVTKPLLPTFLNPLAARRYALVIRLSIKGVSHRPLELVLPIQVIYWPFETMTYGIDRSETTVDNSSGISTPRELRNTSPPPYGL
;
A
#
# COMPACT_ATOMS: atom_id res chain seq x y z
N MET A 1 -24.02 32.97 13.16
CA MET A 1 -22.67 32.39 13.32
C MET A 1 -22.34 31.57 12.09
N ASN A 2 -21.22 31.88 11.43
CA ASN A 2 -20.66 31.09 10.33
C ASN A 2 -19.36 30.44 10.84
N ILE A 3 -19.09 29.20 10.45
CA ILE A 3 -17.88 28.47 10.82
C ILE A 3 -17.28 27.88 9.55
N ARG A 4 -16.01 28.15 9.30
CA ARG A 4 -15.25 27.64 8.16
C ARG A 4 -13.92 27.09 8.62
N ILE A 5 -13.55 25.91 8.10
CA ILE A 5 -12.20 25.35 8.29
C ILE A 5 -11.33 25.88 7.15
N VAL A 6 -10.25 26.57 7.49
CA VAL A 6 -9.33 27.19 6.53
C VAL A 6 -7.96 26.53 6.66
N LEU A 7 -7.50 25.90 5.58
CA LEU A 7 -6.15 25.37 5.48
C LEU A 7 -5.23 26.35 4.72
N PRO A 8 -3.90 26.26 4.89
CA PRO A 8 -2.96 27.16 4.23
C PRO A 8 -3.12 27.21 2.69
N GLU A 9 -3.49 26.09 2.08
CA GLU A 9 -3.72 26.00 0.63
C GLU A 9 -5.03 26.66 0.15
N ASP A 10 -5.92 27.09 1.06
CA ASP A 10 -7.18 27.76 0.70
C ASP A 10 -7.04 29.28 0.49
N GLY A 11 -5.84 29.85 0.70
CA GLY A 11 -5.60 31.30 0.58
C GLY A 11 -5.65 31.82 -0.87
N ASP A 12 -5.94 33.11 -1.03
CA ASP A 12 -6.20 33.78 -2.33
C ASP A 12 -5.07 33.72 -3.38
N THR A 13 -3.88 33.25 -2.99
CA THR A 13 -2.73 33.05 -3.91
C THR A 13 -2.64 31.63 -4.45
N ALA A 14 -3.44 30.69 -3.94
CA ALA A 14 -3.49 29.33 -4.42
C ALA A 14 -4.19 29.29 -5.79
N LYS A 15 -3.44 28.94 -6.83
CA LYS A 15 -4.02 28.68 -8.16
C LYS A 15 -5.06 27.56 -8.01
N SER A 16 -6.30 27.84 -8.40
CA SER A 16 -7.46 26.92 -8.34
C SER A 16 -7.26 25.57 -9.03
N ASP A 17 -6.18 25.42 -9.81
CA ASP A 17 -5.91 24.25 -10.63
C ASP A 17 -4.91 23.27 -9.98
N LEU A 18 -4.34 23.60 -8.83
CA LEU A 18 -3.44 22.69 -8.11
C LEU A 18 -4.24 21.59 -7.42
N GLU A 19 -3.83 20.33 -7.64
CA GLU A 19 -4.39 19.21 -6.90
C GLU A 19 -4.18 19.44 -5.39
N PRO A 20 -5.18 19.11 -4.56
CA PRO A 20 -5.07 19.24 -3.11
C PRO A 20 -3.84 18.48 -2.57
N PRO A 21 -3.11 19.04 -1.60
CA PRO A 21 -1.90 18.44 -1.07
C PRO A 21 -2.18 17.04 -0.51
N VAL A 22 -1.25 16.13 -0.78
CA VAL A 22 -1.29 14.77 -0.23
C VAL A 22 -0.44 14.76 1.03
N ASN A 23 -1.05 14.35 2.13
CA ASN A 23 -0.38 14.24 3.43
C ASN A 23 0.06 12.80 3.67
N HIS A 24 1.15 12.64 4.41
CA HIS A 24 1.78 11.37 4.75
C HIS A 24 1.80 11.17 6.25
N CYS A 25 2.09 9.93 6.70
CA CYS A 25 2.25 9.66 8.12
C CYS A 25 3.40 10.48 8.71
N GLY A 26 3.14 11.19 9.81
CA GLY A 26 4.06 12.11 10.46
C GLY A 26 3.87 13.57 10.04
N ASP A 27 3.17 13.85 8.93
CA ASP A 27 2.91 15.21 8.49
C ASP A 27 2.00 15.94 9.48
N THR A 28 2.25 17.23 9.66
CA THR A 28 1.42 18.11 10.47
C THR A 28 0.43 18.84 9.57
N ILE A 29 -0.86 18.67 9.85
CA ILE A 29 -1.95 19.41 9.20
C ILE A 29 -2.27 20.60 10.08
N GLU A 30 -1.77 21.77 9.69
CA GLU A 30 -2.02 23.04 10.38
C GLU A 30 -3.08 23.85 9.65
N GLY A 31 -3.84 24.63 10.39
CA GLY A 31 -4.84 25.53 9.82
C GLY A 31 -5.45 26.41 10.90
N HIS A 32 -6.54 27.09 10.54
CA HIS A 32 -7.34 27.81 11.51
C HIS A 32 -8.83 27.67 11.22
N LEU A 33 -9.60 27.77 12.28
CA LEU A 33 -11.05 27.85 12.21
C LEU A 33 -11.46 29.32 12.17
N GLU A 34 -12.13 29.71 11.10
CA GLU A 34 -12.73 31.04 10.97
C GLU A 34 -14.15 30.97 11.51
N VAL A 35 -14.42 31.72 12.57
CA VAL A 35 -15.73 31.79 13.22
C VAL A 35 -16.24 33.23 13.17
N THR A 36 -17.31 33.46 12.42
CA THR A 36 -17.90 34.79 12.23
C THR A 36 -19.18 34.91 13.03
N THR A 37 -19.22 35.85 13.97
CA THR A 37 -20.37 36.18 14.81
C THR A 37 -20.79 37.63 14.64
N ASP A 38 -22.05 37.93 14.93
CA ASP A 38 -22.62 39.28 14.93
C ASP A 38 -22.29 40.06 16.22
N ARG A 39 -21.76 39.38 17.25
CA ARG A 39 -21.38 39.93 18.56
C ARG A 39 -20.25 39.12 19.17
N SER A 40 -19.57 39.70 20.16
CA SER A 40 -18.63 38.95 21.00
C SER A 40 -19.39 37.85 21.75
N LEU A 41 -19.03 36.60 21.50
CA LEU A 41 -19.59 35.41 22.12
C LEU A 41 -18.45 34.54 22.65
N GLU A 42 -18.61 34.00 23.85
CA GLU A 42 -17.70 32.99 24.38
C GLU A 42 -18.18 31.61 23.97
N PHE A 43 -17.28 30.81 23.40
CA PHE A 43 -17.62 29.48 22.91
C PHE A 43 -16.43 28.52 22.98
N ASP A 44 -16.73 27.24 23.17
CA ASP A 44 -15.77 26.14 23.08
C ASP A 44 -16.09 25.28 21.86
N ILE A 45 -15.07 24.90 21.11
CA ILE A 45 -15.20 24.07 19.90
C ILE A 45 -14.43 22.77 20.06
N ASN A 46 -15.09 21.66 19.74
CA ASN A 46 -14.42 20.38 19.52
C ASN A 46 -14.21 20.19 18.02
N LEU A 47 -12.97 20.34 17.57
CA LEU A 47 -12.55 20.04 16.21
C LEU A 47 -12.02 18.61 16.16
N CYS A 48 -12.45 17.82 15.18
CA CYS A 48 -12.06 16.42 15.06
C CYS A 48 -11.41 16.13 13.72
N PHE A 49 -10.32 15.37 13.74
CA PHE A 49 -9.71 14.77 12.57
C PHE A 49 -10.14 13.30 12.49
N GLU A 50 -10.92 12.98 11.46
CA GLU A 50 -11.56 11.69 11.34
C GLU A 50 -11.19 10.99 10.04
N GLY A 51 -11.11 9.66 10.12
CA GLY A 51 -10.93 8.77 8.98
C GLY A 51 -12.10 7.81 8.92
N VAL A 52 -12.77 7.73 7.77
CA VAL A 52 -13.96 6.90 7.60
C VAL A 52 -13.82 6.01 6.37
N VAL A 53 -14.07 4.71 6.57
CA VAL A 53 -14.21 3.74 5.50
C VAL A 53 -15.69 3.44 5.29
N ARG A 54 -16.19 3.73 4.09
CA ARG A 54 -17.56 3.42 3.65
C ARG A 54 -17.52 2.43 2.51
N THR A 55 -18.24 1.34 2.67
CA THR A 55 -18.44 0.35 1.61
C THR A 55 -19.90 -0.03 1.46
N TRP A 56 -20.32 -0.39 0.26
CA TRP A 56 -21.61 -1.05 0.05
C TRP A 56 -21.40 -2.49 -0.40
N LEU A 57 -22.21 -3.39 0.14
CA LEU A 57 -22.18 -4.83 -0.04
C LEU A 57 -23.35 -5.23 -0.94
N SER A 58 -23.04 -5.65 -2.16
CA SER A 58 -24.06 -6.24 -3.04
C SER A 58 -24.19 -7.71 -2.71
N THR A 59 -25.37 -8.17 -2.32
CA THR A 59 -25.67 -9.61 -2.34
C THR A 59 -25.85 -10.04 -3.81
N ARG A 60 -25.32 -11.21 -4.17
CA ARG A 60 -25.33 -11.75 -5.54
C ARG A 60 -26.73 -11.83 -6.16
N ASN A 61 -27.76 -11.95 -5.33
CA ASN A 61 -29.16 -12.07 -5.75
C ASN A 61 -29.87 -10.72 -5.96
N ASN A 62 -29.38 -9.63 -5.35
CA ASN A 62 -30.09 -8.34 -5.39
C ASN A 62 -29.72 -7.48 -6.61
N MET A 63 -28.81 -7.91 -7.49
CA MET A 63 -28.50 -7.13 -8.70
C MET A 63 -29.60 -7.16 -9.76
N GLN A 64 -30.59 -8.03 -9.63
CA GLN A 64 -31.70 -8.11 -10.60
C GLN A 64 -32.86 -7.17 -10.26
N ASP A 65 -32.95 -6.70 -9.02
CA ASP A 65 -33.99 -5.75 -8.61
C ASP A 65 -33.38 -4.36 -8.33
N PRO A 66 -33.51 -3.39 -9.26
CA PRO A 66 -32.99 -2.05 -9.07
C PRO A 66 -33.68 -1.29 -7.93
N SER A 67 -34.79 -1.80 -7.37
CA SER A 67 -35.49 -1.17 -6.24
C SER A 67 -34.88 -1.51 -4.88
N VAL A 68 -34.06 -2.57 -4.78
CA VAL A 68 -33.45 -2.99 -3.52
C VAL A 68 -32.07 -2.38 -3.36
N LEU A 69 -31.95 -1.42 -2.43
CA LEU A 69 -30.66 -0.83 -2.08
C LEU A 69 -29.73 -1.90 -1.46
N PRO A 70 -28.43 -1.95 -1.85
CA PRO A 70 -27.49 -2.91 -1.29
C PRO A 70 -27.20 -2.62 0.18
N SER A 71 -26.79 -3.62 0.96
CA SER A 71 -26.37 -3.38 2.35
C SER A 71 -25.16 -2.42 2.38
N THR A 72 -25.03 -1.63 3.44
CA THR A 72 -23.91 -0.69 3.58
C THR A 72 -23.17 -0.92 4.89
N ALA A 73 -21.88 -0.59 4.90
CA ALA A 73 -21.01 -0.66 6.07
C ALA A 73 -20.17 0.63 6.16
N GLU A 74 -20.02 1.13 7.37
CA GLU A 74 -19.21 2.30 7.70
C GLU A 74 -18.41 1.99 8.97
N ILE A 75 -17.11 2.28 8.93
CA ILE A 75 -16.24 2.20 10.11
C ILE A 75 -15.46 3.52 10.21
N LEU A 76 -15.43 4.06 11.43
CA LEU A 76 -14.55 5.15 11.84
C LEU A 76 -13.20 4.53 12.20
N VAL A 77 -12.17 4.82 11.39
CA VAL A 77 -10.82 4.27 11.57
C VAL A 77 -9.89 5.24 12.31
N LEU A 78 -10.20 6.54 12.30
CA LEU A 78 -9.46 7.59 13.02
C LEU A 78 -10.48 8.55 13.63
N ASP A 79 -10.28 8.95 14.89
CA ASP A 79 -11.07 9.96 15.61
C ASP A 79 -10.17 10.68 16.62
N GLU A 80 -9.45 11.70 16.16
CA GLU A 80 -8.68 12.59 17.02
C GLU A 80 -9.48 13.86 17.29
N THR A 81 -9.49 14.35 18.53
CA THR A 81 -10.26 15.54 18.92
C THR A 81 -9.37 16.57 19.58
N GLN A 82 -9.36 17.79 19.05
CA GLN A 82 -8.74 18.97 19.63
C GLN A 82 -9.83 19.90 20.18
N LYS A 83 -9.68 20.31 21.44
CA LYS A 83 -10.52 21.37 22.03
C LYS A 83 -9.91 22.72 21.72
N LEU A 84 -10.72 23.60 21.16
CA LEU A 84 -10.34 24.94 20.74
C LEU A 84 -11.16 25.96 21.54
N ALA A 85 -10.47 26.97 22.05
CA ALA A 85 -11.07 28.12 22.70
C ALA A 85 -10.59 29.40 22.00
N PRO A 86 -11.46 30.41 21.81
CA PRO A 86 -11.07 31.66 21.20
C PRO A 86 -10.11 32.42 22.14
N ASP A 87 -9.04 32.96 21.57
CA ASP A 87 -8.15 33.90 22.24
C ASP A 87 -8.45 35.33 21.74
N ASP A 88 -8.33 36.32 22.61
CA ASP A 88 -8.52 37.74 22.26
C ASP A 88 -7.53 38.20 21.19
N SER A 89 -6.33 37.60 21.14
CA SER A 89 -5.32 37.86 20.10
C SER A 89 -5.75 37.45 18.70
N THR A 90 -6.74 36.55 18.57
CA THR A 90 -7.19 35.99 17.29
C THR A 90 -8.44 36.65 16.72
N LYS A 91 -8.90 37.74 17.34
CA LYS A 91 -10.12 38.44 16.94
C LYS A 91 -9.81 39.55 15.94
N THR A 92 -10.57 39.59 14.86
CA THR A 92 -10.62 40.71 13.93
C THR A 92 -12.06 41.22 13.81
N TYR A 93 -12.21 42.51 13.48
CA TYR A 93 -13.52 43.13 13.33
C TYR A 93 -13.69 43.61 11.89
N ASN A 94 -14.82 43.25 11.28
CA ASN A 94 -15.22 43.72 9.96
C ASN A 94 -16.63 44.32 10.05
N GLY A 95 -16.69 45.62 10.33
CA GLY A 95 -17.94 46.30 10.68
C GLY A 95 -18.50 45.77 12.01
N ASP A 96 -19.76 45.34 11.99
CA ASP A 96 -20.44 44.76 13.16
C ASP A 96 -20.10 43.27 13.38
N LEU A 97 -19.32 42.65 12.47
CA LEU A 97 -18.95 41.25 12.57
C LEU A 97 -17.65 41.07 13.34
N CYS A 98 -17.66 40.15 14.29
CA CYS A 98 -16.48 39.65 14.99
C CYS A 98 -16.04 38.34 14.33
N ILE A 99 -14.80 38.28 13.86
CA ILE A 99 -14.22 37.11 13.20
C ILE A 99 -13.11 36.58 14.11
N HIS A 100 -13.22 35.32 14.52
CA HIS A 100 -12.20 34.63 15.31
C HIS A 100 -11.40 33.70 14.40
N HIS A 101 -10.08 33.77 14.44
CA HIS A 101 -9.16 32.88 13.71
C HIS A 101 -8.45 31.93 14.67
N ILE A 102 -9.09 30.79 14.97
CA ILE A 102 -8.61 29.91 16.03
C ILE A 102 -7.67 28.85 15.42
N PRO A 103 -6.36 28.86 15.71
CA PRO A 103 -5.43 27.92 15.11
C PRO A 103 -5.69 26.50 15.60
N PHE A 104 -5.46 25.53 14.73
CA PHE A 104 -5.50 24.11 15.06
C PHE A 104 -4.34 23.39 14.37
N PHE A 105 -4.00 22.21 14.89
CA PHE A 105 -3.08 21.31 14.21
C PHE A 105 -3.41 19.86 14.55
N PHE A 106 -3.20 18.97 13.58
CA PHE A 106 -3.25 17.52 13.75
C PHE A 106 -1.97 16.91 13.20
N ILE A 107 -1.57 15.76 13.75
CA ILE A 107 -0.46 14.97 13.21
C ILE A 107 -1.07 13.74 12.56
N VAL A 108 -0.70 13.45 11.31
CA VAL A 108 -1.16 12.22 10.66
C VAL A 108 -0.49 11.02 11.33
N PRO A 109 -1.24 10.12 11.99
CA PRO A 109 -0.61 9.06 12.75
C PRO A 109 0.05 8.02 11.85
N HIS A 110 1.13 7.40 12.34
CA HIS A 110 1.73 6.23 11.69
C HIS A 110 0.85 4.99 11.85
N GLU A 111 0.24 4.85 13.03
CA GLU A 111 -0.61 3.73 13.41
C GLU A 111 -1.83 4.24 14.19
N LEU A 112 -2.96 3.59 13.97
CA LEU A 112 -4.23 3.84 14.61
C LEU A 112 -4.23 3.22 16.01
N ILE A 113 -4.77 3.95 16.97
CA ILE A 113 -4.94 3.46 18.34
C ILE A 113 -6.19 2.59 18.39
N SER A 114 -6.02 1.29 18.69
CA SER A 114 -7.13 0.38 18.96
C SER A 114 -7.26 0.15 20.46
N ALA A 115 -8.48 0.26 20.98
CA ALA A 115 -8.80 -0.16 22.35
C ALA A 115 -8.78 -1.69 22.51
N GLN A 116 -8.82 -2.44 21.42
CA GLN A 116 -8.80 -3.91 21.41
C GLN A 116 -7.37 -4.40 21.16
N SER A 117 -6.83 -5.17 22.11
CA SER A 117 -5.48 -5.76 22.06
C SER A 117 -5.29 -6.81 20.97
N ASP A 118 -6.39 -7.39 20.47
CA ASP A 118 -6.36 -8.60 19.65
C ASP A 118 -6.45 -8.28 18.14
N MET A 119 -6.43 -7.00 17.78
CA MET A 119 -6.54 -6.57 16.39
C MET A 119 -5.22 -6.85 15.65
N ASN A 120 -5.34 -7.39 14.43
CA ASN A 120 -4.17 -7.58 13.57
C ASN A 120 -3.47 -6.21 13.37
N PRO A 121 -2.16 -6.10 13.63
CA PRO A 121 -1.42 -4.83 13.49
C PRO A 121 -1.55 -4.19 12.10
N LEU A 122 -1.78 -4.99 11.05
CA LEU A 122 -2.03 -4.48 9.70
C LEU A 122 -3.31 -3.64 9.61
N PHE A 123 -4.33 -3.90 10.44
CA PHE A 123 -5.55 -3.11 10.50
C PHE A 123 -5.38 -1.77 11.22
N LEU A 124 -4.27 -1.61 11.96
CA LEU A 124 -3.93 -0.36 12.61
C LEU A 124 -3.22 0.59 11.65
N LYS A 125 -2.86 0.16 10.44
CA LYS A 125 -2.24 1.07 9.47
C LYS A 125 -3.28 1.94 8.80
N LEU A 126 -2.95 3.22 8.60
CA LEU A 126 -3.75 4.09 7.73
C LEU A 126 -3.81 3.51 6.31
N CYS A 127 -4.91 3.79 5.63
CA CYS A 127 -5.10 3.45 4.22
C CYS A 127 -5.04 4.71 3.35
N PRO A 128 -4.62 4.62 2.08
CA PRO A 128 -4.70 5.74 1.15
C PRO A 128 -6.14 6.26 1.00
N SER A 129 -6.30 7.59 0.93
CA SER A 129 -7.54 8.21 0.48
C SER A 129 -7.92 7.67 -0.89
N THR A 130 -9.12 7.09 -1.00
CA THR A 130 -9.56 6.50 -2.26
C THR A 130 -11.07 6.44 -2.39
N LYS A 131 -11.57 6.60 -3.62
CA LYS A 131 -13.00 6.62 -3.94
C LYS A 131 -13.25 5.67 -5.10
N GLU A 132 -13.20 4.37 -4.86
CA GLU A 132 -13.19 3.35 -5.92
C GLU A 132 -14.56 2.75 -6.23
N GLY A 133 -14.85 2.51 -7.50
CA GLY A 133 -16.11 1.91 -7.92
C GLY A 133 -17.28 2.89 -7.99
N LEU A 134 -18.49 2.35 -8.21
CA LEU A 134 -19.69 3.15 -8.39
C LEU A 134 -20.12 3.81 -7.07
N GLY A 135 -20.50 5.08 -7.17
CA GLY A 135 -21.09 5.84 -6.08
C GLY A 135 -22.51 5.40 -5.82
N LEU A 136 -22.80 5.04 -4.59
CA LEU A 136 -24.14 4.82 -4.09
C LEU A 136 -24.47 5.95 -3.12
N TRP A 137 -25.58 6.64 -3.36
CA TRP A 137 -26.12 7.60 -2.41
C TRP A 137 -27.20 6.92 -1.57
N TRP A 138 -27.12 7.07 -0.25
CA TRP A 138 -28.07 6.45 0.67
C TRP A 138 -29.13 7.45 1.11
N PRO A 139 -30.41 7.30 0.70
CA PRO A 139 -31.42 8.34 0.93
C PRO A 139 -31.70 8.64 2.39
N MET A 140 -31.71 7.61 3.24
CA MET A 140 -32.08 7.77 4.65
C MET A 140 -31.03 8.54 5.46
N THR A 141 -29.76 8.49 5.07
CA THR A 141 -28.65 9.11 5.82
C THR A 141 -28.00 10.26 5.06
N GLY A 142 -28.34 10.46 3.79
CA GLY A 142 -27.66 11.38 2.88
C GLY A 142 -26.20 11.01 2.60
N LYS A 143 -25.73 9.85 3.07
CA LYS A 143 -24.32 9.44 2.97
C LYS A 143 -24.02 8.83 1.61
N LYS A 144 -22.77 9.00 1.16
CA LYS A 144 -22.24 8.42 -0.07
C LYS A 144 -21.33 7.23 0.26
N TYR A 145 -21.51 6.12 -0.44
CA TYR A 145 -20.75 4.88 -0.33
C TYR A 145 -20.08 4.54 -1.66
N ARG A 146 -18.94 3.84 -1.62
CA ARG A 146 -18.31 3.21 -2.81
C ARG A 146 -17.73 1.83 -2.47
N GLN A 147 -16.78 1.29 -3.26
CA GLN A 147 -16.16 -0.03 -3.07
C GLN A 147 -14.63 0.02 -3.27
N PRO A 148 -13.87 0.46 -2.25
CA PRO A 148 -14.31 1.21 -1.07
C PRO A 148 -14.27 2.73 -1.27
N MET A 149 -14.88 3.47 -0.33
CA MET A 149 -14.65 4.91 -0.14
C MET A 149 -13.91 5.12 1.18
N ILE A 150 -12.64 5.49 1.12
CA ILE A 150 -11.77 5.81 2.26
C ILE A 150 -11.52 7.31 2.19
N ILE A 151 -12.00 8.03 3.21
CA ILE A 151 -11.91 9.49 3.29
C ILE A 151 -11.40 9.90 4.66
N TYR A 152 -10.61 10.97 4.68
CA TYR A 152 -10.23 11.64 5.91
C TYR A 152 -10.72 13.07 5.86
N PHE A 153 -11.14 13.62 6.98
CA PHE A 153 -11.63 14.98 7.04
C PHE A 153 -11.49 15.57 8.43
N ILE A 154 -11.31 16.88 8.48
CA ILE A 154 -11.45 17.68 9.69
C ILE A 154 -12.90 18.16 9.75
N ARG A 155 -13.56 18.06 10.91
CA ARG A 155 -14.93 18.56 11.10
C ARG A 155 -15.16 19.15 12.49
N VAL A 156 -16.11 20.06 12.59
CA VAL A 156 -16.57 20.61 13.87
C VAL A 156 -17.61 19.66 14.46
N LYS A 157 -17.27 18.99 15.58
CA LYS A 157 -18.14 17.96 16.21
C LYS A 157 -19.09 18.55 17.23
N ALA A 158 -18.63 19.56 17.98
CA ALA A 158 -19.46 20.25 18.95
C ALA A 158 -19.04 21.72 19.04
N LEU A 159 -20.04 22.56 19.24
CA LEU A 159 -19.89 23.96 19.60
C LEU A 159 -20.71 24.18 20.88
N ARG A 160 -20.07 24.69 21.92
CA ARG A 160 -20.72 25.09 23.17
C ARG A 160 -20.62 26.59 23.30
N THR A 161 -21.71 27.24 23.68
CA THR A 161 -21.77 28.68 23.92
C THR A 161 -22.23 28.92 25.34
N ASP A 162 -21.71 29.96 25.99
CA ASP A 162 -22.11 30.39 27.34
C ASP A 162 -23.61 30.71 27.44
N ARG A 163 -24.16 31.26 26.37
CA ARG A 163 -25.59 31.57 26.24
C ARG A 163 -26.32 30.39 25.62
N PRO A 164 -27.55 30.08 26.08
CA PRO A 164 -28.42 29.12 25.43
C PRO A 164 -28.89 29.71 24.09
N VAL A 165 -28.02 29.64 23.08
CA VAL A 165 -28.44 29.82 21.70
C VAL A 165 -29.35 28.63 21.42
N GLY A 166 -30.64 28.91 21.18
CA GLY A 166 -31.71 27.90 21.17
C GLY A 166 -31.58 26.76 20.17
N ASN A 167 -30.46 26.67 19.45
CA ASN A 167 -30.05 25.50 18.69
C ASN A 167 -28.53 25.33 18.86
N ILE A 168 -28.10 24.18 19.41
CA ILE A 168 -26.73 23.70 19.24
C ILE A 168 -26.53 23.61 17.72
N VAL A 169 -25.77 24.55 17.16
CA VAL A 169 -25.40 24.49 15.75
C VAL A 169 -24.39 23.37 15.64
N SER A 170 -24.86 22.14 15.41
CA SER A 170 -24.01 21.08 14.89
C SER A 170 -23.61 21.53 13.48
N SER A 171 -22.50 22.27 13.39
CA SER A 171 -21.99 22.72 12.10
C SER A 171 -21.71 21.48 11.26
N THR A 172 -22.30 21.41 10.08
CA THR A 172 -22.00 20.37 9.08
C THR A 172 -20.66 20.61 8.38
N GLU A 173 -19.93 21.64 8.80
CA GLU A 173 -18.67 22.04 8.19
C GLU A 173 -17.61 20.96 8.35
N LYS A 174 -17.05 20.58 7.19
CA LYS A 174 -16.03 19.55 7.09
C LYS A 174 -15.08 19.88 5.94
N ARG A 175 -13.80 19.61 6.14
CA ARG A 175 -12.75 19.75 5.14
C ARG A 175 -12.10 18.40 4.88
N GLU A 176 -12.15 17.92 3.64
CA GLU A 176 -11.51 16.65 3.26
C GLU A 176 -9.99 16.80 3.22
N ILE A 177 -9.29 15.79 3.73
CA ILE A 177 -7.83 15.69 3.76
C ILE A 177 -7.42 14.46 2.93
N ASN A 178 -6.49 14.66 1.99
CA ASN A 178 -5.92 13.56 1.24
C ASN A 178 -4.74 12.96 2.01
N ILE A 179 -4.79 11.65 2.26
CA ILE A 179 -3.72 10.92 2.95
C ILE A 179 -3.18 9.82 2.03
N MET A 180 -1.86 9.73 1.92
CA MET A 180 -1.14 8.62 1.30
C MET A 180 -0.09 8.10 2.30
N PRO A 181 -0.42 7.06 3.09
CA PRO A 181 0.50 6.56 4.09
C PRO A 181 1.73 5.93 3.45
N TYR A 182 2.87 6.03 4.13
CA TYR A 182 4.07 5.32 3.73
C TYR A 182 3.85 3.81 3.88
N THR A 183 4.14 3.09 2.81
CA THR A 183 4.02 1.63 2.76
C THR A 183 5.39 1.07 2.42
N PRO A 184 6.15 0.58 3.41
CA PRO A 184 7.45 -0.02 3.17
C PRO A 184 7.32 -1.36 2.44
N ILE A 185 8.44 -1.85 1.94
CA ILE A 185 8.54 -3.20 1.35
C ILE A 185 8.16 -4.23 2.43
N ALA A 186 7.22 -5.12 2.10
CA ALA A 186 6.89 -6.25 2.97
C ALA A 186 7.70 -7.49 2.54
N PRO A 187 7.92 -8.45 3.45
CA PRO A 187 8.49 -9.75 3.08
C PRO A 187 7.68 -10.40 1.94
N PRO A 188 8.33 -11.21 1.08
CA PRO A 188 7.62 -11.97 0.05
C PRO A 188 6.49 -12.80 0.66
N LEU A 189 5.38 -12.87 -0.08
CA LEU A 189 4.20 -13.61 0.26
C LEU A 189 4.47 -15.11 0.17
N VAL A 190 4.08 -15.85 1.21
CA VAL A 190 4.00 -17.30 1.17
C VAL A 190 2.81 -17.70 0.28
N MET A 191 3.06 -17.99 -0.99
CA MET A 191 2.02 -18.25 -2.00
C MET A 191 1.18 -19.48 -1.67
N GLU A 192 1.75 -20.45 -0.94
CA GLU A 192 1.10 -21.67 -0.48
C GLU A 192 -0.06 -21.39 0.48
N ALA A 193 -0.02 -20.25 1.19
CA ALA A 193 -1.11 -19.80 2.06
C ALA A 193 -2.35 -19.31 1.27
N PHE A 194 -2.23 -19.17 -0.06
CA PHE A 194 -3.29 -18.68 -0.95
C PHE A 194 -3.61 -19.69 -2.06
N PRO A 195 -4.02 -20.92 -1.70
CA PRO A 195 -4.20 -21.99 -2.68
C PRO A 195 -5.24 -21.57 -3.73
N GLY A 196 -4.86 -21.69 -5.01
CA GLY A 196 -5.70 -21.36 -6.17
C GLY A 196 -5.87 -19.87 -6.48
N GLU A 197 -5.27 -18.96 -5.69
CA GLU A 197 -5.19 -17.52 -6.03
C GLU A 197 -3.90 -17.21 -6.77
N TYR A 198 -2.78 -17.76 -6.31
CA TYR A 198 -1.48 -17.63 -6.96
C TYR A 198 -1.03 -18.97 -7.54
N ILE A 199 -0.45 -18.89 -8.73
CA ILE A 199 0.07 -20.00 -9.51
C ILE A 199 1.50 -19.60 -9.91
N SER A 200 2.48 -20.06 -9.15
CA SER A 200 3.90 -19.80 -9.38
C SER A 200 4.57 -20.85 -10.27
N TYR A 201 3.89 -21.96 -10.52
CA TYR A 201 4.39 -23.08 -11.30
C TYR A 201 3.26 -23.69 -12.13
N VAL A 202 3.54 -23.97 -13.41
CA VAL A 202 2.64 -24.72 -14.30
C VAL A 202 3.45 -25.68 -15.15
N ALA A 203 2.98 -26.92 -15.27
CA ALA A 203 3.48 -27.90 -16.22
C ALA A 203 2.40 -28.19 -17.27
N THR A 204 2.79 -28.30 -18.54
CA THR A 204 1.87 -28.62 -19.64
C THR A 204 2.55 -29.46 -20.71
N PRO A 205 1.93 -30.57 -21.16
CA PRO A 205 2.47 -31.36 -22.26
C PRO A 205 2.41 -30.58 -23.58
N LEU A 206 3.50 -30.64 -24.34
CA LEU A 206 3.60 -30.08 -25.69
C LEU A 206 3.30 -31.16 -26.73
N ARG A 207 2.51 -30.84 -27.75
CA ARG A 207 2.21 -31.76 -28.87
C ARG A 207 2.47 -31.06 -30.19
N LEU A 208 2.96 -31.78 -31.20
CA LEU A 208 3.18 -31.20 -32.53
C LEU A 208 1.86 -30.73 -33.18
N GLN A 209 0.78 -31.49 -32.96
CA GLN A 209 -0.59 -31.18 -33.37
C GLN A 209 -1.56 -31.75 -32.32
N ARG A 210 -2.82 -31.29 -32.28
CA ARG A 210 -3.81 -31.64 -31.24
C ARG A 210 -4.00 -33.16 -31.01
N TRP A 211 -3.71 -33.97 -32.03
CA TRP A 211 -3.86 -35.43 -32.07
C TRP A 211 -2.55 -36.22 -32.27
N ARG A 212 -1.39 -35.55 -32.34
CA ARG A 212 -0.09 -36.21 -32.54
C ARG A 212 0.63 -36.52 -31.22
N ARG A 213 1.69 -37.32 -31.33
CA ARG A 213 2.58 -37.71 -30.22
C ARG A 213 3.03 -36.48 -29.42
N SER A 214 3.07 -36.66 -28.10
CA SER A 214 3.60 -35.69 -27.16
C SER A 214 5.11 -35.55 -27.37
N LEU A 215 5.59 -34.31 -27.33
CA LEU A 215 6.99 -33.94 -27.49
C LEU A 215 7.72 -33.96 -26.14
N GLY A 216 6.98 -33.82 -25.05
CA GLY A 216 7.51 -33.58 -23.71
C GLY A 216 6.62 -32.68 -22.89
N THR A 217 7.07 -32.38 -21.68
CA THR A 217 6.40 -31.46 -20.76
C THR A 217 7.18 -30.15 -20.67
N LEU A 218 6.49 -29.04 -20.89
CA LEU A 218 7.02 -27.71 -20.58
C LEU A 218 6.59 -27.33 -19.18
N LYS A 219 7.55 -26.99 -18.34
CA LYS A 219 7.35 -26.44 -17.00
C LYS A 219 7.75 -24.98 -17.02
N ILE A 220 6.91 -24.13 -16.47
CA ILE A 220 7.22 -22.72 -16.24
C ILE A 220 7.06 -22.41 -14.77
N SER A 221 7.95 -21.59 -14.24
CA SER A 221 7.87 -21.10 -12.88
C SER A 221 8.43 -19.72 -12.72
N ALA A 222 8.01 -19.03 -11.67
CA ALA A 222 8.57 -17.76 -11.26
C ALA A 222 8.30 -17.50 -9.78
N ALA A 223 9.18 -16.70 -9.17
CA ALA A 223 8.99 -16.18 -7.83
C ALA A 223 8.21 -14.85 -7.86
N GLU A 224 7.79 -14.38 -6.68
CA GLU A 224 7.25 -13.02 -6.53
C GLU A 224 8.25 -11.98 -7.05
N PRO A 225 7.83 -11.07 -7.95
CA PRO A 225 8.71 -10.03 -8.46
C PRO A 225 9.02 -8.96 -7.39
N PRO A 226 10.09 -8.18 -7.58
CA PRO A 226 10.35 -7.02 -6.74
C PRO A 226 9.18 -6.02 -6.72
N PRO A 227 8.96 -5.32 -5.59
CA PRO A 227 7.85 -4.40 -5.42
C PRO A 227 7.89 -3.22 -6.40
N LEU A 228 6.71 -2.74 -6.79
CA LEU A 228 6.55 -1.52 -7.59
C LEU A 228 6.43 -0.30 -6.68
N ASN A 229 7.44 0.58 -6.67
CA ASN A 229 7.40 1.81 -5.86
C ASN A 229 6.82 3.00 -6.63
N ILE A 230 5.64 3.47 -6.19
CA ILE A 230 4.88 4.56 -6.81
C ILE A 230 5.61 5.91 -6.74
N VAL A 231 6.55 6.09 -5.81
CA VAL A 231 7.32 7.35 -5.62
C VAL A 231 8.47 7.51 -6.62
N SER A 232 8.75 6.51 -7.45
CA SER A 232 9.84 6.62 -8.42
C SER A 232 9.57 7.76 -9.42
N ASN A 233 10.42 8.80 -9.42
CA ASN A 233 10.38 9.98 -10.31
C ASN A 233 10.53 9.65 -11.82
N GLY A 234 10.36 8.39 -12.21
CA GLY A 234 10.32 7.97 -13.61
C GLY A 234 8.90 8.08 -14.18
N PRO A 235 8.76 8.32 -15.49
CA PRO A 235 7.45 8.37 -16.15
C PRO A 235 6.69 7.02 -16.13
N ARG A 236 7.32 5.94 -15.66
CA ARG A 236 6.75 4.58 -15.59
C ARG A 236 7.25 3.86 -14.35
N LEU A 237 6.33 3.22 -13.64
CA LEU A 237 6.66 2.24 -12.60
C LEU A 237 7.20 1.00 -13.31
N SER A 238 8.44 0.62 -13.01
CA SER A 238 9.04 -0.57 -13.61
C SER A 238 9.61 -1.53 -12.57
N SER A 239 9.45 -2.82 -12.84
CA SER A 239 10.07 -3.94 -12.12
C SER A 239 10.43 -5.02 -13.13
N LEU A 240 11.08 -6.10 -12.70
CA LEU A 240 11.54 -7.18 -13.57
C LEU A 240 11.17 -8.52 -12.95
N ILE A 241 10.53 -9.37 -13.73
CA ILE A 241 10.30 -10.76 -13.33
C ILE A 241 11.19 -11.71 -14.12
N VAL A 242 11.70 -12.73 -13.43
CA VAL A 242 12.49 -13.81 -14.01
C VAL A 242 11.63 -15.06 -14.13
N LEU A 243 11.39 -15.51 -15.37
CA LEU A 243 10.70 -16.76 -15.65
C LEU A 243 11.72 -17.87 -15.83
N SER A 244 11.60 -18.95 -15.07
CA SER A 244 12.30 -20.20 -15.30
C SER A 244 11.44 -21.10 -16.19
N VAL A 245 11.98 -21.50 -17.33
CA VAL A 245 11.32 -22.36 -18.31
C VAL A 245 12.14 -23.62 -18.47
N ILE A 246 11.53 -24.77 -18.23
CA ILE A 246 12.15 -26.08 -18.32
C ILE A 246 11.35 -26.92 -19.32
N PHE A 247 12.03 -27.62 -20.21
CA PHE A 247 11.44 -28.57 -21.14
C PHE A 247 12.03 -29.97 -20.91
N GLU A 248 11.15 -30.91 -20.60
CA GLU A 248 11.46 -32.31 -20.37
C GLU A 248 10.92 -33.12 -21.55
N PRO A 249 11.77 -33.63 -22.46
CA PRO A 249 11.32 -34.39 -23.61
C PRO A 249 10.73 -35.74 -23.20
N ASP A 250 9.62 -36.14 -23.83
CA ASP A 250 8.94 -37.39 -23.48
C ASP A 250 9.80 -38.61 -23.85
N ARG A 251 9.97 -39.52 -22.87
CA ARG A 251 10.43 -40.89 -23.10
C ARG A 251 9.47 -41.84 -22.41
N GLY A 252 8.40 -42.24 -23.13
CA GLY A 252 7.46 -43.30 -22.78
C GLY A 252 7.09 -43.47 -21.29
N LEU A 253 6.00 -42.78 -20.87
CA LEU A 253 5.10 -42.93 -19.69
C LEU A 253 5.66 -43.63 -18.43
N ASP A 254 5.50 -43.09 -17.23
CA ASP A 254 4.19 -42.79 -16.65
C ASP A 254 4.27 -41.99 -15.32
N PHE A 255 3.09 -41.48 -14.91
CA PHE A 255 2.64 -41.03 -13.58
C PHE A 255 2.55 -39.54 -13.18
N ASP A 256 1.43 -39.35 -12.46
CA ASP A 256 0.72 -38.19 -11.96
C ASP A 256 1.02 -38.02 -10.46
N MET A 257 0.95 -36.79 -9.94
CA MET A 257 0.87 -36.56 -8.49
C MET A 257 0.21 -35.22 -8.17
N GLN A 258 -0.93 -35.31 -7.46
CA GLN A 258 -1.58 -34.24 -6.72
C GLN A 258 -1.53 -34.58 -5.22
N ASP A 259 -1.30 -33.60 -4.35
CA ASP A 259 -1.79 -33.53 -2.95
C ASP A 259 -1.46 -32.12 -2.43
N THR A 260 -2.34 -31.25 -1.88
CA THR A 260 -3.30 -31.17 -0.75
C THR A 260 -2.84 -30.23 0.38
N GLN A 261 -3.86 -29.53 0.89
CA GLN A 261 -4.01 -28.49 1.92
C GLN A 261 -3.17 -28.62 3.22
N LYS A 262 -3.01 -27.59 4.08
CA LYS A 262 -4.07 -26.71 4.69
C LYS A 262 -3.52 -25.48 5.47
N MET A 263 -4.46 -24.59 5.88
CA MET A 263 -4.50 -23.60 7.02
C MET A 263 -3.88 -22.19 6.83
N GLU A 264 -4.30 -21.07 7.46
CA GLU A 264 -5.52 -20.68 8.22
C GLU A 264 -5.70 -19.11 8.26
N GLN A 265 -5.09 -18.33 7.35
CA GLN A 265 -5.07 -16.86 7.46
C GLN A 265 -5.13 -16.10 6.12
N VAL A 266 -5.53 -14.83 6.22
CA VAL A 266 -5.77 -13.80 5.17
C VAL A 266 -6.92 -14.19 4.19
N PRO A 267 -7.93 -13.33 3.97
CA PRO A 267 -9.04 -13.66 3.08
C PRO A 267 -8.52 -13.88 1.65
N SER A 268 -8.48 -15.14 1.22
CA SER A 268 -8.11 -15.52 -0.14
C SER A 268 -9.20 -15.17 -1.15
N LEU A 269 -8.84 -15.13 -2.43
CA LEU A 269 -9.79 -15.02 -3.54
C LEU A 269 -10.90 -16.09 -3.44
N ILE A 270 -10.56 -17.30 -2.98
CA ILE A 270 -11.53 -18.39 -2.80
C ILE A 270 -12.46 -18.10 -1.62
N ALA A 271 -11.93 -17.61 -0.49
CA ALA A 271 -12.73 -17.23 0.66
C ALA A 271 -13.69 -16.07 0.33
N SER A 272 -13.24 -15.07 -0.41
CA SER A 272 -14.08 -13.96 -0.86
C SER A 272 -15.14 -14.39 -1.88
N LYS A 273 -14.83 -15.31 -2.80
CA LYS A 273 -15.83 -15.88 -3.72
C LYS A 273 -16.90 -16.74 -3.01
N ARG A 274 -16.57 -17.33 -1.86
CA ARG A 274 -17.49 -18.17 -1.06
C ARG A 274 -18.30 -17.38 -0.04
N ASN A 275 -17.77 -16.27 0.47
CA ASN A 275 -18.45 -15.46 1.46
C ASN A 275 -19.37 -14.43 0.76
N PRO A 276 -20.70 -14.51 0.92
CA PRO A 276 -21.63 -13.60 0.26
C PRO A 276 -21.50 -12.14 0.72
N TYR A 277 -20.80 -11.90 1.83
CA TYR A 277 -20.53 -10.57 2.39
C TYR A 277 -19.19 -9.98 1.95
N LEU A 278 -18.34 -10.74 1.25
CA LEU A 278 -17.10 -10.24 0.68
C LEU A 278 -17.27 -10.05 -0.82
N ARG A 279 -17.06 -8.82 -1.29
CA ARG A 279 -17.06 -8.53 -2.73
C ARG A 279 -15.64 -8.45 -3.25
N TYR A 280 -15.33 -9.33 -4.19
CA TYR A 280 -14.12 -9.23 -4.99
C TYR A 280 -14.43 -8.47 -6.29
N VAL A 281 -13.61 -7.47 -6.60
CA VAL A 281 -13.68 -6.73 -7.86
C VAL A 281 -12.35 -6.87 -8.58
N GLU A 282 -12.33 -7.70 -9.61
CA GLU A 282 -11.18 -7.80 -10.51
C GLU A 282 -11.21 -6.67 -11.53
N LYS A 283 -10.14 -5.88 -11.59
CA LYS A 283 -9.96 -4.88 -12.64
C LYS A 283 -8.63 -5.15 -13.32
N LYS A 284 -8.69 -5.54 -14.59
CA LYS A 284 -7.51 -5.58 -15.45
C LYS A 284 -6.99 -4.15 -15.67
N LYS A 285 -5.82 -3.84 -15.11
CA LYS A 285 -5.24 -2.49 -15.20
C LYS A 285 -4.53 -2.25 -16.53
N GLU A 286 -3.73 -3.24 -16.94
CA GLU A 286 -2.86 -3.20 -18.11
C GLU A 286 -2.71 -4.60 -18.70
N ALA A 287 -2.38 -4.67 -19.98
CA ALA A 287 -1.90 -5.89 -20.62
C ALA A 287 -0.98 -5.55 -21.77
N GLU A 288 0.06 -6.37 -21.89
CA GLU A 288 1.06 -6.26 -22.93
C GLU A 288 1.31 -7.66 -23.49
N ILE A 289 1.51 -7.75 -24.80
CA ILE A 289 1.91 -8.98 -25.49
C ILE A 289 3.32 -8.75 -26.01
N ARG A 290 4.23 -9.67 -25.70
CA ARG A 290 5.61 -9.65 -26.19
C ARG A 290 5.93 -10.94 -26.91
N GLU A 291 6.62 -10.82 -28.05
CA GLU A 291 7.15 -11.94 -28.80
C GLU A 291 8.65 -12.04 -28.58
N TYR A 292 9.14 -13.27 -28.35
CA TYR A 292 10.56 -13.56 -28.17
C TYR A 292 10.99 -14.51 -29.28
N ASP A 293 11.70 -13.98 -30.28
CA ASP A 293 12.06 -14.75 -31.49
C ASP A 293 13.16 -15.78 -31.25
N LYS A 294 14.04 -15.55 -30.26
CA LYS A 294 15.19 -16.41 -29.96
C LYS A 294 15.36 -16.56 -28.45
N ILE A 295 15.24 -17.80 -27.97
CA ILE A 295 15.49 -18.16 -26.58
C ILE A 295 16.61 -19.20 -26.57
N PHE A 296 17.64 -18.97 -25.74
CA PHE A 296 18.80 -19.84 -25.64
C PHE A 296 18.56 -20.91 -24.58
N TRP A 297 18.47 -22.17 -25.02
CA TRP A 297 18.29 -23.29 -24.11
C TRP A 297 19.63 -23.86 -23.65
N ARG A 298 19.74 -24.09 -22.34
CA ARG A 298 20.82 -24.86 -21.73
C ARG A 298 20.35 -26.30 -21.58
N LYS A 299 21.12 -27.25 -22.10
CA LYS A 299 20.89 -28.67 -21.83
C LYS A 299 21.48 -29.02 -20.46
N GLU A 300 20.66 -29.56 -19.59
CA GLU A 300 21.04 -30.06 -18.27
C GLU A 300 20.91 -31.58 -18.24
N CYS A 301 21.73 -32.23 -17.42
CA CYS A 301 21.75 -33.68 -17.24
C CYS A 301 21.96 -33.96 -15.75
N GLU A 302 21.24 -34.93 -15.20
CA GLU A 302 21.41 -35.31 -13.81
C GLU A 302 22.84 -35.84 -13.55
N PRO A 303 23.53 -35.36 -12.49
CA PRO A 303 24.87 -35.83 -12.16
C PRO A 303 24.84 -37.33 -11.84
N SER A 304 25.67 -38.09 -12.55
CA SER A 304 25.59 -39.56 -12.65
C SER A 304 25.93 -40.33 -11.36
N PHE A 305 26.10 -39.67 -10.23
CA PHE A 305 26.59 -40.26 -8.98
C PHE A 305 25.49 -40.82 -8.06
N LEU A 306 24.22 -40.45 -8.28
CA LEU A 306 23.11 -40.82 -7.37
C LEU A 306 22.07 -41.77 -8.00
N SER A 307 22.09 -41.95 -9.33
CA SER A 307 21.08 -42.76 -10.03
C SER A 307 21.66 -44.10 -10.51
N ARG A 308 21.08 -45.20 -10.02
CA ARG A 308 21.37 -46.58 -10.44
C ARG A 308 20.53 -47.00 -11.67
N SER A 309 19.71 -46.10 -12.22
CA SER A 309 18.90 -46.34 -13.41
C SER A 309 19.71 -46.02 -14.68
N SER A 310 19.52 -46.82 -15.73
CA SER A 310 20.35 -46.80 -16.94
C SER A 310 20.07 -45.64 -17.90
N SER A 311 19.08 -44.79 -17.63
CA SER A 311 18.73 -43.66 -18.48
C SER A 311 19.04 -42.33 -17.79
N LYS A 312 20.10 -41.65 -18.22
CA LYS A 312 20.36 -40.25 -17.81
C LYS A 312 19.18 -39.38 -18.24
N GLU A 313 18.50 -38.78 -17.27
CA GLU A 313 17.45 -37.80 -17.52
C GLU A 313 18.09 -36.52 -18.05
N THR A 314 17.56 -36.03 -19.17
CA THR A 314 18.06 -34.82 -19.83
C THR A 314 16.91 -33.86 -20.02
N TRP A 315 17.04 -32.65 -19.49
CA TRP A 315 16.08 -31.57 -19.68
C TRP A 315 16.78 -30.34 -20.26
N TYR A 316 15.98 -29.40 -20.76
CA TYR A 316 16.47 -28.13 -21.27
C TYR A 316 15.91 -27.02 -20.38
N SER A 317 16.74 -26.08 -19.96
CA SER A 317 16.35 -24.94 -19.14
C SER A 317 16.67 -23.62 -19.84
N THR A 318 15.88 -22.59 -19.55
CA THR A 318 16.16 -21.21 -19.97
C THR A 318 15.48 -20.23 -19.02
N THR A 319 16.03 -19.03 -18.94
CA THR A 319 15.45 -17.93 -18.17
C THR A 319 14.98 -16.80 -19.08
N ILE A 320 13.78 -16.27 -18.85
CA ILE A 320 13.24 -15.13 -19.60
C ILE A 320 13.02 -13.98 -18.63
N MET A 321 13.65 -12.83 -18.91
CA MET A 321 13.48 -11.61 -18.13
C MET A 321 12.32 -10.81 -18.73
N VAL A 322 11.26 -10.57 -17.97
CA VAL A 322 10.08 -9.85 -18.46
C VAL A 322 9.95 -8.53 -17.67
N PRO A 323 10.20 -7.36 -18.29
CA PRO A 323 9.95 -6.09 -17.61
C PRO A 323 8.45 -5.90 -17.35
N ILE A 324 8.11 -5.46 -16.15
CA ILE A 324 6.78 -5.06 -15.73
C ILE A 324 6.74 -3.55 -15.83
N ASN A 325 5.85 -2.99 -16.66
CA ASN A 325 5.66 -1.56 -16.77
C ASN A 325 4.21 -1.23 -16.41
N VAL A 326 3.99 -0.22 -15.57
CA VAL A 326 2.65 0.27 -15.28
C VAL A 326 2.54 1.74 -15.65
N THR A 327 1.56 2.05 -16.49
CA THR A 327 1.30 3.41 -17.01
C THR A 327 0.27 4.18 -16.21
N LYS A 328 -0.59 3.48 -15.46
CA LYS A 328 -1.66 4.10 -14.66
C LYS A 328 -1.23 4.26 -13.20
N PRO A 329 -1.67 5.34 -12.52
CA PRO A 329 -1.43 5.48 -11.10
C PRO A 329 -2.04 4.30 -10.35
N LEU A 330 -1.20 3.62 -9.59
CA LEU A 330 -1.60 2.58 -8.65
C LEU A 330 -1.69 3.21 -7.26
N LEU A 331 -2.52 2.62 -6.39
CA LEU A 331 -2.41 2.89 -4.97
C LEU A 331 -1.55 1.80 -4.36
N PRO A 332 -0.86 2.07 -3.25
CA PRO A 332 -0.14 1.02 -2.56
C PRO A 332 -1.09 -0.09 -2.12
N THR A 333 -0.54 -1.28 -1.98
CA THR A 333 -1.22 -2.42 -1.37
C THR A 333 -1.60 -2.04 0.06
N PHE A 334 -2.86 -2.22 0.42
CA PHE A 334 -3.35 -1.92 1.77
C PHE A 334 -4.38 -2.93 2.23
N LEU A 335 -4.59 -2.98 3.54
CA LEU A 335 -5.54 -3.86 4.20
C LEU A 335 -6.16 -3.14 5.39
N ASN A 336 -7.49 -3.15 5.48
CA ASN A 336 -8.25 -2.72 6.65
C ASN A 336 -9.46 -3.65 6.86
N PRO A 337 -10.23 -3.50 7.95
CA PRO A 337 -11.36 -4.40 8.25
C PRO A 337 -12.47 -4.46 7.19
N LEU A 338 -12.64 -3.43 6.36
CA LEU A 338 -13.70 -3.36 5.34
C LEU A 338 -13.21 -3.49 3.89
N ALA A 339 -11.91 -3.36 3.66
CA ALA A 339 -11.34 -3.32 2.33
C ALA A 339 -9.87 -3.75 2.30
N ALA A 340 -9.52 -4.47 1.24
CA ALA A 340 -8.15 -4.80 0.91
C ALA A 340 -7.89 -4.49 -0.56
N ARG A 341 -6.66 -4.11 -0.88
CA ARG A 341 -6.18 -3.93 -2.25
C ARG A 341 -4.91 -4.75 -2.42
N ARG A 342 -4.95 -5.70 -3.35
CA ARG A 342 -3.83 -6.55 -3.76
C ARG A 342 -3.72 -6.55 -5.28
N TYR A 343 -2.52 -6.83 -5.76
CA TYR A 343 -2.23 -6.92 -7.18
C TYR A 343 -1.71 -8.31 -7.51
N ALA A 344 -2.01 -8.75 -8.73
CA ALA A 344 -1.48 -9.99 -9.28
C ALA A 344 -0.97 -9.75 -10.71
N LEU A 345 0.17 -10.34 -11.02
CA LEU A 345 0.71 -10.44 -12.36
C LEU A 345 0.21 -11.72 -13.01
N VAL A 346 -0.55 -11.60 -14.10
CA VAL A 346 -0.97 -12.76 -14.88
C VAL A 346 -0.09 -12.87 -16.12
N ILE A 347 0.71 -13.93 -16.18
CA ILE A 347 1.63 -14.20 -17.29
C ILE A 347 1.10 -15.38 -18.07
N ARG A 348 0.78 -15.15 -19.34
CA ARG A 348 0.34 -16.19 -20.27
C ARG A 348 1.43 -16.45 -21.29
N LEU A 349 1.97 -17.66 -21.28
CA LEU A 349 2.95 -18.09 -22.27
C LEU A 349 2.27 -18.94 -23.35
N SER A 350 2.59 -18.61 -24.61
CA SER A 350 2.24 -19.43 -25.76
C SER A 350 3.45 -19.71 -26.63
N ILE A 351 3.53 -20.93 -27.17
CA ILE A 351 4.61 -21.36 -28.05
C ILE A 351 4.04 -21.55 -29.45
N LYS A 352 4.56 -20.80 -30.42
CA LYS A 352 4.19 -20.96 -31.83
C LYS A 352 4.68 -22.31 -32.36
N GLY A 353 3.86 -22.94 -33.21
CA GLY A 353 4.23 -24.20 -33.88
C GLY A 353 3.97 -25.49 -33.09
N VAL A 354 3.54 -25.41 -31.83
CA VAL A 354 3.12 -26.57 -31.03
C VAL A 354 1.74 -26.34 -30.39
N SER A 355 0.99 -27.42 -30.20
CA SER A 355 -0.28 -27.43 -29.49
C SER A 355 -0.04 -27.69 -28.01
N HIS A 356 -0.52 -26.78 -27.16
CA HIS A 356 -0.44 -26.89 -25.71
C HIS A 356 -1.65 -26.20 -25.06
N ARG A 357 -1.94 -26.51 -23.80
CA ARG A 357 -2.91 -25.73 -23.00
C ARG A 357 -2.29 -24.38 -22.62
N PRO A 358 -3.06 -23.31 -22.40
CA PRO A 358 -2.52 -22.03 -21.95
C PRO A 358 -1.66 -22.23 -20.69
N LEU A 359 -0.40 -21.82 -20.73
CA LEU A 359 0.43 -21.81 -19.54
C LEU A 359 0.22 -20.45 -18.86
N GLU A 360 -0.40 -20.45 -17.69
CA GLU A 360 -0.77 -19.25 -16.96
C GLU A 360 -0.15 -19.24 -15.57
N LEU A 361 0.73 -18.28 -15.32
CA LEU A 361 1.20 -17.96 -13.97
C LEU A 361 0.40 -16.79 -13.41
N VAL A 362 0.11 -16.83 -12.12
CA VAL A 362 -0.57 -15.77 -11.37
C VAL A 362 0.27 -15.48 -10.14
N LEU A 363 0.97 -14.35 -10.12
CA LEU A 363 1.95 -14.05 -9.07
C LEU A 363 1.51 -12.82 -8.29
N PRO A 364 1.71 -12.76 -6.96
CA PRO A 364 1.45 -11.54 -6.22
C PRO A 364 2.39 -10.42 -6.69
N ILE A 365 1.90 -9.18 -6.72
CA ILE A 365 2.75 -7.99 -6.84
C ILE A 365 2.51 -7.09 -5.63
N GLN A 366 3.58 -6.69 -4.97
CA GLN A 366 3.55 -5.61 -4.01
C GLN A 366 3.64 -4.26 -4.71
N VAL A 367 2.70 -3.38 -4.40
CA VAL A 367 2.76 -1.97 -4.81
C VAL A 367 2.97 -1.15 -3.54
N ILE A 368 4.00 -0.34 -3.53
CA ILE A 368 4.46 0.38 -2.35
C ILE A 368 4.55 1.88 -2.60
N TYR A 369 4.56 2.65 -1.54
CA TYR A 369 4.78 4.08 -1.51
C TYR A 369 5.82 4.37 -0.44
N TRP A 370 7.09 4.47 -0.86
CA TRP A 370 8.21 4.70 0.05
C TRP A 370 9.19 5.71 -0.55
N PRO A 371 9.38 6.89 0.05
CA PRO A 371 10.30 7.89 -0.46
C PRO A 371 11.74 7.38 -0.36
N PHE A 372 12.54 7.59 -1.40
CA PHE A 372 13.94 7.14 -1.45
C PHE A 372 14.89 8.05 -0.64
N GLU A 373 14.45 9.23 -0.23
CA GLU A 373 15.33 10.30 0.31
C GLU A 373 15.88 10.06 1.72
N THR A 374 15.45 9.02 2.43
CA THR A 374 15.94 8.73 3.79
C THR A 374 17.12 7.75 3.86
N MET A 375 17.58 7.16 2.75
CA MET A 375 18.68 6.18 2.78
C MET A 375 20.10 6.76 2.65
N THR A 376 20.27 8.05 2.31
CA THR A 376 21.61 8.62 2.09
C THR A 376 22.29 9.18 3.35
N TYR A 377 21.61 9.27 4.51
CA TYR A 377 22.18 9.87 5.73
C TYR A 377 22.37 8.92 6.92
N GLY A 378 22.11 7.61 6.74
CA GLY A 378 22.19 6.61 7.82
C GLY A 378 23.32 5.60 7.70
N ILE A 379 24.33 5.80 6.85
CA ILE A 379 25.57 5.01 6.97
C ILE A 379 26.34 5.59 8.16
N ASP A 380 26.14 4.92 9.28
CA ASP A 380 26.90 5.01 10.52
C ASP A 380 28.39 5.25 10.23
N ARG A 381 28.83 6.49 10.48
CA ARG A 381 30.24 6.85 10.68
C ARG A 381 30.59 6.58 12.15
N SER A 382 30.27 5.39 12.66
CA SER A 382 30.79 4.93 13.94
C SER A 382 32.23 4.46 13.76
N GLU A 383 33.13 5.40 14.03
CA GLU A 383 34.41 5.22 14.73
C GLU A 383 35.21 3.94 14.45
N THR A 384 36.12 4.05 13.48
CA THR A 384 37.44 3.39 13.58
C THR A 384 38.52 4.46 13.57
N THR A 385 38.58 5.23 14.66
CA THR A 385 39.80 5.93 15.07
C THR A 385 40.78 4.87 15.54
N VAL A 386 41.52 4.28 14.59
CA VAL A 386 42.75 3.56 14.89
C VAL A 386 43.80 4.62 15.22
N ASP A 387 44.14 4.70 16.50
CA ASP A 387 45.28 5.44 17.03
C ASP A 387 46.56 4.96 16.33
N ASN A 388 47.03 5.75 15.36
CA ASN A 388 48.35 5.61 14.75
C ASN A 388 49.25 6.71 15.33
N SER A 389 49.80 6.46 16.52
CA SER A 389 50.90 7.24 17.09
C SER A 389 52.22 6.47 16.95
N SER A 390 52.79 6.45 15.75
CA SER A 390 54.21 6.13 15.52
C SER A 390 55.02 7.41 15.39
N GLY A 391 55.31 8.03 16.54
CA GLY A 391 56.23 9.15 16.64
C GLY A 391 57.68 8.69 16.47
N ILE A 392 58.31 9.17 15.40
CA ILE A 392 59.73 9.02 15.07
C ILE A 392 60.56 9.83 16.07
N SER A 393 61.36 9.14 16.88
CA SER A 393 62.33 9.73 17.80
C SER A 393 63.62 10.11 17.06
N THR A 394 64.03 11.38 17.15
CA THR A 394 65.40 11.84 16.84
C THR A 394 66.13 12.22 18.13
N PRO A 395 67.47 12.02 18.24
CA PRO A 395 68.20 12.18 19.50
C PRO A 395 69.00 13.49 19.59
N ARG A 396 69.21 13.94 20.84
CA ARG A 396 70.05 15.02 21.41
C ARG A 396 69.17 16.03 22.15
N GLU A 397 69.45 16.41 23.40
CA GLU A 397 70.75 16.79 23.94
C GLU A 397 70.73 16.73 25.48
N LEU A 398 71.87 16.37 26.08
CA LEU A 398 72.14 16.39 27.52
C LEU A 398 72.19 17.82 28.06
N ARG A 399 71.53 18.09 29.19
CA ARG A 399 72.05 19.01 30.22
C ARG A 399 71.47 18.74 31.61
N ASN A 400 72.39 18.66 32.56
CA ASN A 400 72.23 18.56 34.01
C ASN A 400 71.39 19.69 34.60
N THR A 401 70.66 19.44 35.70
CA THR A 401 70.98 19.91 37.09
C THR A 401 69.80 19.70 38.06
N SER A 402 70.07 18.92 39.12
CA SER A 402 69.60 18.97 40.54
C SER A 402 68.10 19.19 40.95
N PRO A 403 67.62 18.47 42.01
CA PRO A 403 66.31 18.64 42.68
C PRO A 403 66.39 19.74 43.79
N PRO A 404 65.38 20.12 44.62
CA PRO A 404 64.21 19.36 45.18
C PRO A 404 62.96 20.31 45.43
N PRO A 405 62.12 20.21 46.49
CA PRO A 405 61.69 19.11 47.37
C PRO A 405 60.14 18.96 47.49
N TYR A 406 59.77 17.90 48.23
CA TYR A 406 58.47 17.63 48.86
C TYR A 406 57.82 18.82 49.59
N GLY A 407 56.49 18.82 49.62
CA GLY A 407 55.70 19.57 50.60
C GLY A 407 54.19 19.38 50.45
N LEU A 408 53.67 18.40 51.22
CA LEU A 408 52.30 18.21 51.73
C LEU A 408 51.10 18.16 50.77
#